data_AF-A0A423THG8-F1
#
_entry.id   AF-A0A423THG8-F1
#
_cell.length_a   1.000
_cell.length_b   1.000
_cell.length_c   1.000
_cell.angle_alpha   90.00
_cell.angle_beta   90.00
_cell.angle_gamma   90.00
#
_symmetry.space_group_name_H-M   'P 1'
#
loop_
_entity.id
_entity.type
_entity.pdbx_description
1 polymer ?
#
loop_
_entity_poly.entity_id
_entity_poly.type
_entity_poly.pdbx_seq_one_letter_code
_entity_poly.pdbx_strand_id
1 'polypeptide(L)'
;MAEGYGACLIHKPELVADMIRQTRSAVIDPDFTVSIKIRIHKDYKHTVDFARQMEAAGASFITVHGRTQDQRSDPVCLDAIADIKNAVKIPVVANGDVRSMDDADRIQKITGVNGVMAARGILENPAMYAGYESTPLESSEGMERNGDNPHAGVQESVAALKSDVQDTKDEQAEDLRGQESREVAEAMEKCKVEGEEDKETTKLDKEANKPITEHNVAIMRFPPRAAPKPPAESGISRGDNFQRVPLIGRERPSCSFVRE
;
A
#
# COMPACT_ATOMS: atom_id res chain seq x y z
N MET A 1 -13.03 15.14 -2.28
CA MET A 1 -12.03 15.08 -3.37
C MET A 1 -12.74 15.31 -4.69
N ALA A 2 -12.48 16.45 -5.33
CA ALA A 2 -13.03 16.80 -6.63
C ALA A 2 -12.16 16.21 -7.77
N GLU A 3 -12.84 15.55 -8.70
CA GLU A 3 -12.54 15.20 -10.10
C GLU A 3 -11.10 14.83 -10.52
N GLY A 4 -10.85 13.51 -10.60
CA GLY A 4 -9.97 12.92 -11.63
C GLY A 4 -8.72 12.19 -11.16
N TYR A 5 -8.37 12.25 -9.88
CA TYR A 5 -7.14 11.66 -9.33
C TYR A 5 -7.35 10.99 -7.96
N GLY A 6 -6.39 10.18 -7.55
CA GLY A 6 -6.44 9.46 -6.27
C GLY A 6 -7.46 8.32 -6.26
N ALA A 7 -8.18 8.16 -5.15
CA ALA A 7 -9.04 6.99 -4.92
C ALA A 7 -10.14 6.80 -5.97
N CYS A 8 -10.63 7.88 -6.62
CA CYS A 8 -11.68 7.77 -7.63
C CYS A 8 -11.24 7.00 -8.89
N LEU A 9 -9.93 6.90 -9.15
CA LEU A 9 -9.39 6.19 -10.30
C LEU A 9 -9.61 4.67 -10.24
N ILE A 10 -9.94 4.13 -9.07
CA ILE A 10 -10.26 2.71 -8.90
C ILE A 10 -11.51 2.28 -9.71
N HIS A 11 -12.36 3.24 -10.08
CA HIS A 11 -13.53 3.03 -10.94
C HIS A 11 -13.20 3.17 -12.45
N LYS A 12 -11.96 3.51 -12.81
CA LYS A 12 -11.49 3.68 -14.20
C LYS A 12 -10.29 2.77 -14.48
N PRO A 13 -10.45 1.44 -14.38
CA PRO A 13 -9.31 0.52 -14.46
C PRO A 13 -8.53 0.60 -15.78
N GLU A 14 -9.19 0.80 -16.91
CA GLU A 14 -8.51 0.93 -18.20
C GLU A 14 -7.59 2.15 -18.26
N LEU A 15 -8.02 3.27 -17.66
CA LEU A 15 -7.21 4.48 -17.56
C LEU A 15 -5.97 4.23 -16.70
N VAL A 16 -6.11 3.55 -15.55
CA VAL A 16 -4.97 3.26 -14.68
C VAL A 16 -4.00 2.27 -15.35
N ALA A 17 -4.52 1.26 -16.05
CA ALA A 17 -3.70 0.32 -16.80
C ALA A 17 -2.90 1.03 -17.91
N ASP A 18 -3.52 1.96 -18.63
CA ASP A 18 -2.85 2.78 -19.63
C ASP A 18 -1.76 3.68 -19.01
N MET A 19 -2.04 4.33 -17.88
CA MET A 19 -1.05 5.10 -17.13
C MET A 19 0.17 4.24 -16.75
N ILE A 20 -0.04 3.03 -16.21
CA ILE A 20 1.06 2.11 -15.83
C ILE A 20 1.91 1.76 -17.06
N ARG A 21 1.27 1.37 -18.18
CA ARG A 21 1.97 1.01 -19.42
C ARG A 21 2.80 2.16 -19.96
N GLN A 22 2.24 3.37 -19.97
CA GLN A 22 2.93 4.57 -20.45
C GLN A 22 4.09 4.94 -19.53
N THR A 23 3.89 4.94 -18.21
CA THR A 23 4.96 5.22 -17.24
C THR A 23 6.11 4.23 -17.38
N ARG A 24 5.82 2.94 -17.52
CA ARG A 24 6.84 1.91 -17.72
C ARG A 24 7.54 2.07 -19.07
N SER A 25 6.80 2.36 -20.14
CA SER A 25 7.38 2.50 -21.49
C SER A 25 8.23 3.76 -21.66
N ALA A 26 7.99 4.81 -20.86
CA ALA A 26 8.73 6.06 -20.91
C ALA A 26 10.16 5.96 -20.35
N VAL A 27 10.45 4.94 -19.54
CA VAL A 27 11.76 4.75 -18.91
C VAL A 27 12.49 3.59 -19.59
N ILE A 28 13.72 3.83 -20.06
CA ILE A 28 14.53 2.83 -20.79
C ILE A 28 15.09 1.76 -19.84
N ASP A 29 15.40 2.13 -18.60
CA ASP A 29 16.00 1.24 -17.61
C ASP A 29 15.09 0.04 -17.31
N PRO A 30 15.48 -1.21 -17.66
CA PRO A 30 14.66 -2.39 -17.43
C PRO A 30 14.35 -2.65 -15.95
N ASP A 31 15.19 -2.16 -15.03
CA ASP A 31 15.04 -2.38 -13.59
C ASP A 31 14.12 -1.33 -12.92
N PHE A 32 13.68 -0.30 -13.65
CA PHE A 32 12.78 0.72 -13.13
C PHE A 32 11.41 0.14 -12.71
N THR A 33 11.06 0.24 -11.44
CA THR A 33 9.79 -0.31 -10.93
C THR A 33 8.66 0.71 -10.99
N VAL A 34 7.47 0.29 -11.42
CA VAL A 34 6.24 1.10 -11.36
C VAL A 34 5.29 0.45 -10.37
N SER A 35 4.96 1.16 -9.30
CA SER A 35 4.03 0.66 -8.28
C SER A 35 2.76 1.49 -8.20
N ILE A 36 1.70 0.89 -7.68
CA ILE A 36 0.46 1.61 -7.38
C ILE A 36 0.07 1.43 -5.91
N LYS A 37 -0.62 2.44 -5.37
CA LYS A 37 -1.26 2.38 -4.06
C LYS A 37 -2.76 2.61 -4.22
N ILE A 38 -3.56 1.68 -3.69
CA ILE A 38 -5.01 1.70 -3.86
C ILE A 38 -5.72 1.62 -2.51
N ARG A 39 -6.97 2.11 -2.50
CA ARG A 39 -8.00 1.72 -1.53
C ARG A 39 -8.82 0.57 -2.09
N ILE A 40 -9.75 0.01 -1.31
CA ILE A 40 -10.59 -1.11 -1.78
C ILE A 40 -12.00 -0.64 -2.18
N HIS A 41 -12.66 -1.40 -3.06
CA HIS A 41 -14.09 -1.27 -3.32
C HIS A 41 -14.92 -1.82 -2.14
N LYS A 42 -16.21 -1.47 -2.09
CA LYS A 42 -17.17 -2.10 -1.14
C LYS A 42 -17.34 -3.59 -1.42
N ASP A 43 -17.41 -3.97 -2.69
CA ASP A 43 -17.28 -5.37 -3.12
C ASP A 43 -15.82 -5.67 -3.43
N TYR A 44 -15.20 -6.52 -2.60
CA TYR A 44 -13.79 -6.85 -2.70
C TYR A 44 -13.44 -7.59 -4.01
N LYS A 45 -14.41 -8.26 -4.65
CA LYS A 45 -14.19 -8.92 -5.95
C LYS A 45 -13.75 -7.93 -7.02
N HIS A 46 -14.37 -6.75 -7.07
CA HIS A 46 -13.95 -5.70 -7.99
C HIS A 46 -12.52 -5.22 -7.70
N THR A 47 -12.09 -5.24 -6.44
CA THR A 47 -10.71 -4.88 -6.08
C THR A 47 -9.71 -5.95 -6.52
N VAL A 48 -10.09 -7.23 -6.39
CA VAL A 48 -9.29 -8.36 -6.86
C VAL A 48 -9.12 -8.31 -8.38
N ASP A 49 -10.20 -8.07 -9.12
CA ASP A 49 -10.16 -7.97 -10.58
C ASP A 49 -9.34 -6.76 -11.03
N PHE A 50 -9.51 -5.61 -10.33
CA PHE A 50 -8.67 -4.44 -10.54
C PHE A 50 -7.18 -4.78 -10.34
N ALA A 51 -6.81 -5.44 -9.23
CA ALA A 51 -5.42 -5.78 -8.95
C ALA A 51 -4.79 -6.69 -10.02
N ARG A 52 -5.54 -7.69 -10.51
CA ARG A 52 -5.10 -8.56 -11.63
C ARG A 52 -4.87 -7.76 -12.91
N GLN A 53 -5.72 -6.78 -13.20
CA GLN A 53 -5.56 -5.94 -14.37
C GLN A 53 -4.33 -5.04 -14.27
N MET A 54 -4.03 -4.52 -13.08
CA MET A 54 -2.84 -3.70 -12.85
C MET A 54 -1.55 -4.52 -12.94
N GLU A 55 -1.57 -5.76 -12.44
CA GLU A 55 -0.49 -6.73 -12.65
C GLU A 55 -0.26 -6.99 -14.14
N ALA A 56 -1.33 -7.27 -14.90
CA ALA A 56 -1.24 -7.49 -16.35
C ALA A 56 -0.78 -6.23 -17.12
N ALA A 57 -1.01 -5.04 -16.58
CA ALA A 57 -0.53 -3.77 -17.15
C ALA A 57 0.97 -3.51 -16.89
N GLY A 58 1.62 -4.30 -16.02
CA GLY A 58 3.04 -4.19 -15.72
C GLY A 58 3.37 -3.51 -14.38
N ALA A 59 2.41 -3.42 -13.45
CA ALA A 59 2.73 -2.96 -12.09
C ALA A 59 3.74 -3.92 -11.43
N SER A 60 4.83 -3.37 -10.90
CA SER A 60 5.89 -4.13 -10.22
C SER A 60 5.48 -4.59 -8.83
N PHE A 61 4.66 -3.82 -8.11
CA PHE A 61 4.02 -4.21 -6.85
C PHE A 61 2.78 -3.33 -6.57
N ILE A 62 1.89 -3.82 -5.69
CA ILE A 62 0.66 -3.11 -5.30
C ILE A 62 0.66 -2.89 -3.79
N THR A 63 0.41 -1.67 -3.36
CA THR A 63 0.09 -1.34 -1.97
C THR A 63 -1.42 -1.23 -1.80
N VAL A 64 -2.00 -1.96 -0.84
CA VAL A 64 -3.45 -1.97 -0.60
C VAL A 64 -3.75 -1.39 0.78
N HIS A 65 -4.47 -0.28 0.82
CA HIS A 65 -5.11 0.21 2.03
C HIS A 65 -6.46 -0.47 2.16
N GLY A 66 -6.64 -1.31 3.19
CA GLY A 66 -7.87 -2.07 3.46
C GLY A 66 -9.11 -1.25 3.85
N ARG A 67 -9.19 0.02 3.45
CA ARG A 67 -10.35 0.89 3.63
C ARG A 67 -10.92 1.29 2.28
N THR A 68 -12.23 1.45 2.20
CA THR A 68 -12.87 2.08 1.05
C THR A 68 -12.61 3.59 1.02
N GLN A 69 -12.97 4.25 -0.07
CA GLN A 69 -12.84 5.71 -0.18
C GLN A 69 -13.67 6.46 0.86
N ASP A 70 -14.83 5.92 1.24
CA ASP A 70 -15.76 6.53 2.20
C ASP A 70 -15.28 6.36 3.65
N GLN A 71 -14.53 5.29 3.92
CA GLN A 71 -14.02 4.99 5.25
C GLN A 71 -12.86 5.91 5.66
N ARG A 72 -12.88 6.38 6.90
CA ARG A 72 -11.87 7.29 7.46
C ARG A 72 -11.06 6.59 8.54
N SER A 73 -11.73 6.27 9.64
CA SER A 73 -11.13 5.71 10.87
C SER A 73 -11.58 4.28 11.15
N ASP A 74 -12.41 3.70 10.27
CA ASP A 74 -12.90 2.33 10.37
C ASP A 74 -11.76 1.31 10.43
N PRO A 75 -11.95 0.16 11.08
CA PRO A 75 -10.96 -0.91 11.04
C PRO A 75 -10.63 -1.32 9.60
N VAL A 76 -9.35 -1.58 9.33
CA VAL A 76 -8.92 -2.09 8.02
C VAL A 76 -9.43 -3.50 7.77
N CYS A 77 -9.94 -3.76 6.56
CA CYS A 77 -10.34 -5.09 6.14
C CYS A 77 -9.10 -5.90 5.70
N LEU A 78 -8.63 -6.78 6.57
CA LEU A 78 -7.49 -7.66 6.29
C LEU A 78 -7.85 -8.78 5.31
N ASP A 79 -9.10 -9.25 5.31
CA ASP A 79 -9.57 -10.30 4.40
C ASP A 79 -9.48 -9.85 2.93
N ALA A 80 -9.89 -8.61 2.64
CA ALA A 80 -9.76 -8.04 1.30
C ALA A 80 -8.29 -7.99 0.83
N ILE A 81 -7.37 -7.64 1.73
CA ILE A 81 -5.92 -7.61 1.44
C ILE A 81 -5.41 -9.04 1.16
N ALA A 82 -5.84 -10.01 1.97
CA ALA A 82 -5.48 -11.42 1.78
C ALA A 82 -5.98 -11.98 0.45
N ASP A 83 -7.23 -11.68 0.08
CA ASP A 83 -7.82 -12.07 -1.20
C ASP A 83 -7.04 -11.52 -2.39
N ILE A 84 -6.65 -10.24 -2.33
CA ILE A 84 -5.80 -9.62 -3.36
C ILE A 84 -4.43 -10.30 -3.40
N LYS A 85 -3.80 -10.54 -2.24
CA LYS A 85 -2.50 -11.19 -2.17
C LYS A 85 -2.50 -12.60 -2.77
N ASN A 86 -3.60 -13.33 -2.62
CA ASN A 86 -3.78 -14.66 -3.21
C ASN A 86 -4.10 -14.62 -4.71
N ALA A 87 -4.60 -13.50 -5.21
CA ALA A 87 -5.05 -13.36 -6.60
C ALA A 87 -3.97 -12.91 -7.59
N VAL A 88 -2.87 -12.29 -7.12
CA VAL A 88 -1.78 -11.77 -7.94
C VAL A 88 -0.43 -12.39 -7.57
N LYS A 89 0.51 -12.43 -8.52
CA LYS A 89 1.86 -12.98 -8.32
C LYS A 89 2.85 -11.92 -7.89
N ILE A 90 2.65 -10.66 -8.31
CA ILE A 90 3.49 -9.53 -7.89
C ILE A 90 3.42 -9.31 -6.36
N PRO A 91 4.45 -8.68 -5.76
CA PRO A 91 4.44 -8.35 -4.34
C PRO A 91 3.25 -7.48 -3.96
N VAL A 92 2.63 -7.79 -2.82
CA VAL A 92 1.57 -6.97 -2.23
C VAL A 92 2.04 -6.42 -0.89
N VAL A 93 1.80 -5.13 -0.66
CA VAL A 93 2.11 -4.42 0.58
C VAL A 93 0.80 -4.02 1.26
N ALA A 94 0.56 -4.48 2.48
CA ALA A 94 -0.61 -4.06 3.25
C ALA A 94 -0.40 -2.66 3.83
N ASN A 95 -1.44 -1.83 3.84
CA ASN A 95 -1.43 -0.51 4.47
C ASN A 95 -2.66 -0.30 5.35
N GLY A 96 -2.43 0.33 6.51
CA GLY A 96 -3.46 0.77 7.44
C GLY A 96 -3.38 0.04 8.79
N ASP A 97 -3.61 0.82 9.85
CA ASP A 97 -3.59 0.39 11.27
C ASP A 97 -2.32 -0.34 11.71
N VAL A 98 -1.17 0.14 11.22
CA VAL A 98 0.16 -0.29 11.64
C VAL A 98 0.74 0.78 12.57
N ARG A 99 0.85 0.46 13.86
CA ARG A 99 1.39 1.38 14.89
C ARG A 99 2.55 0.81 15.68
N SER A 100 2.85 -0.47 15.51
CA SER A 100 3.97 -1.16 16.14
C SER A 100 4.53 -2.25 15.23
N MET A 101 5.67 -2.82 15.62
CA MET A 101 6.21 -4.03 14.99
C MET A 101 5.25 -5.22 15.13
N ASP A 102 4.61 -5.37 16.30
CA ASP A 102 3.62 -6.43 16.53
C ASP A 102 2.42 -6.32 15.57
N ASP A 103 1.95 -5.10 15.27
CA ASP A 103 0.90 -4.90 14.28
C ASP A 103 1.36 -5.34 12.89
N ALA A 104 2.59 -4.98 12.50
CA ALA A 104 3.14 -5.37 11.20
C ALA A 104 3.25 -6.90 11.07
N ASP A 105 3.77 -7.57 12.09
CA ASP A 105 3.89 -9.04 12.13
C ASP A 105 2.52 -9.72 12.13
N ARG A 106 1.56 -9.19 12.90
CA ARG A 106 0.18 -9.71 12.94
C ARG A 106 -0.50 -9.59 11.57
N ILE A 107 -0.40 -8.42 10.92
CA ILE A 107 -0.98 -8.19 9.59
C ILE A 107 -0.35 -9.12 8.56
N GLN A 108 0.98 -9.27 8.57
CA GLN A 108 1.69 -10.17 7.68
C GLN A 108 1.25 -11.63 7.89
N LYS A 109 1.12 -12.07 9.14
CA LYS A 109 0.68 -13.44 9.47
C LYS A 109 -0.74 -13.74 8.97
N ILE A 110 -1.66 -12.78 9.10
CA ILE A 110 -3.06 -12.94 8.69
C ILE A 110 -3.17 -12.93 7.16
N THR A 111 -2.52 -11.98 6.50
CA THR A 111 -2.75 -11.70 5.07
C THR A 111 -1.76 -12.36 4.12
N GLY A 112 -0.59 -12.79 4.61
CA GLY A 112 0.48 -13.37 3.80
C GLY A 112 1.18 -12.36 2.87
N VAL A 113 1.02 -11.06 3.10
CA VAL A 113 1.62 -10.00 2.29
C VAL A 113 3.14 -9.98 2.33
N ASN A 114 3.74 -9.41 1.29
CA ASN A 114 5.19 -9.30 1.13
C ASN A 114 5.77 -8.10 1.89
N GLY A 115 4.94 -7.17 2.32
CA GLY A 115 5.35 -5.98 3.07
C GLY A 115 4.18 -5.39 3.82
N VAL A 116 4.50 -4.57 4.82
CA VAL A 116 3.53 -3.76 5.55
C VAL A 116 3.99 -2.31 5.53
N MET A 117 3.06 -1.40 5.29
CA MET A 117 3.28 0.03 5.15
C MET A 117 2.55 0.78 6.26
N ALA A 118 3.29 1.62 6.98
CA ALA A 118 2.76 2.48 8.03
C ALA A 118 2.83 3.96 7.60
N ALA A 119 1.78 4.70 7.91
CA ALA A 119 1.74 6.16 7.78
C ALA A 119 1.66 6.77 9.19
N ARG A 120 0.47 6.70 9.82
CA ARG A 120 0.24 7.26 11.17
C ARG A 120 1.19 6.72 12.25
N GLY A 121 1.53 5.43 12.24
CA GLY A 121 2.48 4.87 13.21
C GLY A 121 3.89 5.47 13.11
N ILE A 122 4.34 5.79 11.89
CA ILE A 122 5.66 6.39 11.63
C ILE A 122 5.68 7.87 11.96
N LEU A 123 4.55 8.54 11.72
CA LEU A 123 4.29 9.89 12.20
C LEU A 123 4.37 9.99 13.73
N GLU A 124 3.85 9.00 14.45
CA GLU A 124 3.92 8.91 15.92
C GLU A 124 5.32 8.51 16.42
N ASN A 125 5.97 7.55 15.74
CA ASN A 125 7.29 7.03 16.06
C ASN A 125 8.09 6.69 14.78
N PRO A 126 8.96 7.59 14.28
CA PRO A 126 9.76 7.35 13.09
C PRO A 126 10.75 6.18 13.23
N ALA A 127 11.11 5.81 14.46
CA ALA A 127 12.02 4.71 14.77
C ALA A 127 11.29 3.36 14.96
N MET A 128 9.98 3.29 14.72
CA MET A 128 9.15 2.10 14.94
C MET A 128 9.72 0.85 14.23
N TYR A 129 10.11 0.95 12.95
CA TYR A 129 10.66 -0.20 12.22
C TYR A 129 12.09 -0.57 12.60
N ALA A 130 12.78 0.27 13.38
CA ALA A 130 14.06 -0.09 14.00
C ALA A 130 13.86 -0.83 15.34
N GLY A 131 12.62 -1.12 15.74
CA GLY A 131 12.29 -1.88 16.95
C GLY A 131 12.21 -1.04 18.22
N TYR A 132 12.15 0.30 18.10
CA TYR A 132 11.97 1.17 19.25
C TYR A 132 10.49 1.37 19.57
N GLU A 133 10.13 1.23 20.86
CA GLU A 133 8.77 1.51 21.37
C GLU A 133 8.38 2.99 21.30
N SER A 134 9.38 3.88 21.32
CA SER A 134 9.20 5.33 21.22
C SER A 134 10.37 5.96 20.48
N THR A 135 10.16 7.12 19.86
CA THR A 135 11.23 7.89 19.20
C THR A 135 12.36 8.18 20.20
N PRO A 136 13.58 7.62 20.03
CA PRO A 136 14.67 7.84 20.97
C PRO A 136 15.05 9.32 21.03
N LEU A 137 15.32 9.85 22.23
CA LEU A 137 15.71 11.26 22.42
C LEU A 137 17.14 11.57 21.95
N GLU A 138 18.03 10.57 21.84
CA GLU A 138 19.34 10.77 21.18
C GLU A 138 19.22 10.97 19.67
N SER A 139 18.05 10.71 19.07
CA SER A 139 17.73 11.17 17.71
C SER A 139 17.54 12.70 17.65
N SER A 140 17.36 13.36 18.81
CA SER A 140 17.20 14.82 18.95
C SER A 140 18.42 15.53 19.56
N GLU A 141 19.33 14.84 20.24
CA GLU A 141 20.55 15.45 20.81
C GLU A 141 21.75 14.49 20.64
N GLY A 142 22.70 14.85 19.77
CA GLY A 142 24.04 14.27 19.77
C GLY A 142 24.36 13.13 18.77
N MET A 143 24.23 13.37 17.47
CA MET A 143 25.12 12.72 16.50
C MET A 143 26.28 13.68 16.22
N GLU A 144 27.30 13.67 17.08
CA GLU A 144 28.53 14.42 16.82
C GLU A 144 29.14 13.96 15.50
N ARG A 145 29.52 14.94 14.68
CA ARG A 145 30.10 14.79 13.34
C ARG A 145 31.46 14.09 13.43
N ASN A 146 31.47 12.76 13.48
CA ASN A 146 32.61 11.99 13.02
C ASN A 146 32.34 11.58 11.57
N GLY A 147 33.25 12.00 10.69
CA GLY A 147 33.15 11.84 9.24
C GLY A 147 32.83 10.41 8.84
N ASP A 148 32.08 10.29 7.75
CA ASP A 148 31.63 9.05 7.10
C ASP A 148 30.34 8.39 7.66
N ASN A 149 29.19 9.08 7.58
CA ASN A 149 27.86 8.42 7.65
C ASN A 149 26.75 9.28 6.98
N PRO A 150 25.84 8.76 6.14
CA PRO A 150 25.00 9.57 5.24
C PRO A 150 23.69 10.12 5.85
N HIS A 151 23.58 10.26 7.17
CA HIS A 151 22.31 10.55 7.86
C HIS A 151 22.21 11.92 8.54
N ALA A 152 22.53 13.00 7.82
CA ALA A 152 22.43 14.38 8.32
C ALA A 152 21.00 14.99 8.33
N GLY A 153 19.97 14.26 7.88
CA GLY A 153 18.61 14.82 7.67
C GLY A 153 17.57 14.53 8.75
N VAL A 154 17.91 13.83 9.83
CA VAL A 154 16.90 13.20 10.71
C VAL A 154 16.14 14.19 11.59
N GLN A 155 16.80 15.24 12.12
CA GLN A 155 16.16 16.18 13.07
C GLN A 155 15.09 17.08 12.42
N GLU A 156 15.41 17.63 11.24
CA GLU A 156 14.46 18.42 10.45
C GLU A 156 13.28 17.55 10.00
N SER A 157 13.56 16.30 9.63
CA SER A 157 12.54 15.32 9.24
C SER A 157 11.59 15.00 10.41
N VAL A 158 12.08 14.76 11.63
CA VAL A 158 11.23 14.43 12.78
C VAL A 158 10.36 15.63 13.20
N ALA A 159 10.87 16.85 13.15
CA ALA A 159 10.10 18.06 13.44
C ALA A 159 9.01 18.31 12.38
N ALA A 160 9.35 18.18 11.09
CA ALA A 160 8.40 18.29 9.99
C ALA A 160 7.33 17.17 10.04
N LEU A 161 7.75 15.94 10.36
CA LEU A 161 6.84 14.81 10.58
C LEU A 161 5.84 15.12 11.69
N LYS A 162 6.29 15.67 12.82
CA LYS A 162 5.43 16.05 13.96
C LYS A 162 4.41 17.14 13.60
N SER A 163 4.80 18.15 12.82
CA SER A 163 3.83 19.15 12.32
C SER A 163 2.82 18.53 11.36
N ASP A 164 3.25 17.64 10.46
CA ASP A 164 2.35 16.98 9.51
C ASP A 164 1.34 16.04 10.22
N VAL A 165 1.72 15.40 11.34
CA VAL A 165 0.77 14.63 12.17
C VAL A 165 -0.32 15.53 12.75
N GLN A 166 0.06 16.72 13.20
CA GLN A 166 -0.86 17.64 13.84
C GLN A 166 -1.84 18.20 12.80
N ASP A 167 -1.33 18.63 11.65
CA ASP A 167 -2.13 19.08 10.51
C ASP A 167 -3.14 18.01 10.06
N THR A 168 -2.73 16.74 9.96
CA THR A 168 -3.64 15.64 9.59
C THR A 168 -4.70 15.31 10.64
N LYS A 169 -4.41 15.52 11.93
CA LYS A 169 -5.41 15.39 13.01
C LYS A 169 -6.43 16.52 12.94
N ASP A 170 -5.97 17.73 12.66
CA ASP A 170 -6.82 18.91 12.58
C ASP A 170 -7.73 18.85 11.34
N GLU A 171 -7.20 18.41 10.19
CA GLU A 171 -7.99 18.17 8.97
C GLU A 171 -9.04 17.07 9.17
N GLN A 172 -8.72 15.97 9.87
CA GLN A 172 -9.71 14.94 10.22
C GLN A 172 -10.79 15.46 11.16
N ALA A 173 -10.44 16.34 12.10
CA ALA A 173 -11.40 16.95 13.00
C ALA A 173 -12.31 17.95 12.26
N GLU A 174 -11.79 18.68 11.27
CA GLU A 174 -12.59 19.54 10.39
C GLU A 174 -13.51 18.76 9.47
N ASP A 175 -13.03 17.66 8.87
CA ASP A 175 -13.85 16.76 8.03
C ASP A 175 -15.01 16.17 8.82
N LEU A 176 -14.77 15.72 10.07
CA LEU A 176 -15.81 15.20 10.97
C LEU A 176 -16.85 16.28 11.30
N ARG A 177 -16.42 17.51 11.63
CA ARG A 177 -17.32 18.64 11.84
C ARG A 177 -18.13 18.96 10.58
N GLY A 178 -17.51 18.86 9.41
CA GLY A 178 -18.16 19.05 8.11
C GLY A 178 -19.17 17.96 7.78
N GLN A 179 -18.92 16.72 8.17
CA GLN A 179 -19.85 15.59 8.03
C GLN A 179 -21.05 15.74 8.96
N GLU A 180 -20.83 16.04 10.25
CA GLU A 180 -21.93 16.34 11.19
C GLU A 180 -22.78 17.51 10.68
N SER A 181 -22.14 18.57 10.18
CA SER A 181 -22.84 19.71 9.60
C SER A 181 -23.67 19.34 8.36
N ARG A 182 -23.18 18.41 7.53
CA ARG A 182 -23.91 17.92 6.34
C ARG A 182 -25.04 16.96 6.69
N GLU A 183 -24.85 16.08 7.67
CA GLU A 183 -25.93 15.21 8.16
C GLU A 183 -27.02 16.02 8.83
N VAL A 184 -26.66 17.06 9.60
CA VAL A 184 -27.61 18.02 10.16
C VAL A 184 -28.30 18.79 9.04
N ALA A 185 -27.58 19.27 8.02
CA ALA A 185 -28.18 19.94 6.87
C ALA A 185 -29.12 19.02 6.08
N GLU A 186 -28.74 17.76 5.82
CA GLU A 186 -29.60 16.77 5.15
C GLU A 186 -30.82 16.39 6.01
N ALA A 187 -30.68 16.32 7.34
CA ALA A 187 -31.80 16.09 8.25
C ALA A 187 -32.74 17.30 8.27
N MET A 188 -32.21 18.52 8.28
CA MET A 188 -32.99 19.75 8.20
C MET A 188 -33.67 19.91 6.82
N GLU A 189 -33.02 19.49 5.75
CA GLU A 189 -33.57 19.47 4.40
C GLU A 189 -34.70 18.43 4.28
N LYS A 190 -34.52 17.22 4.83
CA LYS A 190 -35.58 16.21 4.92
C LYS A 190 -36.78 16.69 5.75
N CYS A 191 -36.56 17.45 6.82
CA CYS A 191 -37.64 18.10 7.56
C CYS A 191 -38.29 19.27 6.79
N LYS A 192 -37.57 19.91 5.86
CA LYS A 192 -38.11 20.95 4.97
C LYS A 192 -38.94 20.40 3.81
N VAL A 193 -38.76 19.14 3.41
CA VAL A 193 -39.60 18.50 2.38
C VAL A 193 -41.05 18.28 2.88
N GLU A 194 -41.31 18.45 4.18
CA GLU A 194 -42.67 18.44 4.75
C GLU A 194 -43.31 19.84 4.91
N GLY A 195 -42.72 20.92 4.36
CA GLY A 195 -43.32 22.26 4.39
C GLY A 195 -42.83 23.18 3.25
N GLU A 196 -43.79 23.74 2.50
CA GLU A 196 -43.61 24.60 1.32
C GLU A 196 -42.70 25.84 1.48
N GLU A 197 -42.10 26.20 0.33
CA GLU A 197 -41.64 27.50 -0.22
C GLU A 197 -40.84 28.51 0.63
N ASP A 198 -39.68 28.93 0.09
CA ASP A 198 -39.35 30.28 -0.44
C ASP A 198 -37.88 30.74 -0.20
N LYS A 199 -37.25 31.22 -1.28
CA LYS A 199 -36.15 32.22 -1.46
C LYS A 199 -34.71 32.03 -0.91
N GLU A 200 -33.78 31.98 -1.89
CA GLU A 200 -32.54 32.76 -2.15
C GLU A 200 -31.49 33.10 -1.05
N THR A 201 -30.23 33.16 -1.52
CA THR A 201 -28.96 33.70 -0.93
C THR A 201 -28.14 32.70 -0.08
N THR A 202 -26.81 32.58 -0.12
CA THR A 202 -25.70 33.42 -0.64
C THR A 202 -24.41 32.60 -0.73
N LYS A 203 -23.42 33.13 -1.47
CA LYS A 203 -22.02 32.71 -1.62
C LYS A 203 -21.26 32.61 -0.29
N LEU A 204 -20.41 31.58 -0.12
CA LEU A 204 -19.19 31.47 0.72
C LEU A 204 -18.41 30.24 0.18
N ASP A 205 -17.09 30.11 0.16
CA ASP A 205 -15.94 31.01 0.12
C ASP A 205 -14.77 30.17 -0.46
N LYS A 206 -13.79 30.86 -1.04
CA LYS A 206 -12.54 30.28 -1.53
C LYS A 206 -11.53 30.21 -0.38
N GLU A 207 -11.14 29.01 0.04
CA GLU A 207 -9.88 28.62 0.74
C GLU A 207 -10.16 27.24 1.36
N ALA A 208 -9.31 26.23 1.37
CA ALA A 208 -7.89 26.12 1.10
C ALA A 208 -7.62 24.80 0.36
N ASN A 209 -6.85 24.88 -0.73
CA ASN A 209 -6.32 23.72 -1.43
C ASN A 209 -4.85 23.61 -1.05
N LYS A 210 -4.50 22.73 -0.11
CA LYS A 210 -3.11 22.37 0.17
C LYS A 210 -2.90 20.91 -0.26
N PRO A 211 -1.89 20.62 -1.11
CA PRO A 211 -1.63 19.26 -1.56
C PRO A 211 -1.18 18.40 -0.37
N ILE A 212 -1.80 17.23 -0.21
CA ILE A 212 -1.37 16.22 0.75
C ILE A 212 0.01 15.72 0.31
N THR A 213 1.04 16.04 1.07
CA THR A 213 2.42 15.60 0.82
C THR A 213 2.56 14.13 1.23
N GLU A 214 2.76 13.23 0.26
CA GLU A 214 2.95 11.78 0.49
C GLU A 214 4.31 11.40 1.14
N HIS A 215 4.95 12.31 1.88
CA HIS A 215 6.37 12.18 2.23
C HIS A 215 6.65 11.36 3.50
N ASN A 216 5.60 10.88 4.20
CA ASN A 216 5.73 10.33 5.55
C ASN A 216 5.19 8.90 5.65
N VAL A 217 5.73 8.00 4.84
CA VAL A 217 5.28 6.60 4.76
C VAL A 217 6.50 5.68 4.76
N ALA A 218 6.49 4.63 5.58
CA ALA A 218 7.57 3.63 5.58
C ALA A 218 7.03 2.21 5.36
N ILE A 219 7.80 1.40 4.63
CA ILE A 219 7.45 0.03 4.26
C ILE A 219 8.46 -0.93 4.89
N MET A 220 7.98 -1.81 5.75
CA MET A 220 8.71 -3.00 6.17
C MET A 220 8.51 -4.09 5.11
N ARG A 221 9.61 -4.65 4.61
CA ARG A 221 9.58 -5.77 3.65
C ARG A 221 9.78 -7.08 4.39
N PHE A 222 8.99 -8.08 4.03
CA PHE A 222 9.14 -9.44 4.52
C PHE A 222 9.80 -10.32 3.45
N PRO A 223 10.64 -11.29 3.87
CA PRO A 223 11.23 -12.23 2.92
C PRO A 223 10.13 -13.03 2.21
N PRO A 224 10.36 -13.45 0.95
CA PRO A 224 9.43 -14.32 0.25
C PRO A 224 9.19 -15.59 1.06
N ARG A 225 7.92 -15.97 1.24
CA ARG A 225 7.55 -17.19 1.96
C ARG A 225 8.14 -18.38 1.22
N ALA A 226 8.89 -19.23 1.93
CA ALA A 226 9.39 -20.47 1.36
C ALA A 226 8.21 -21.28 0.79
N ALA A 227 8.37 -21.81 -0.44
CA ALA A 227 7.38 -22.69 -1.03
C ALA A 227 7.08 -23.85 -0.05
N PRO A 228 5.82 -24.28 0.10
CA PRO A 228 5.52 -25.46 0.89
C PRO A 228 6.41 -26.60 0.39
N LYS A 229 7.19 -27.22 1.29
CA LYS A 229 7.98 -28.39 0.93
C LYS A 229 7.02 -29.41 0.30
N PRO A 230 7.40 -30.04 -0.82
CA PRO A 230 6.59 -31.14 -1.35
C PRO A 230 6.34 -32.14 -0.22
N PRO A 231 5.16 -32.77 -0.16
CA PRO A 231 4.88 -33.77 0.85
C PRO A 231 6.03 -34.78 0.83
N ALA A 232 6.59 -35.06 2.02
CA ALA A 232 7.66 -36.04 2.15
C ALA A 232 7.20 -37.31 1.43
N GLU A 233 7.98 -37.77 0.46
CA GLU A 233 7.72 -39.03 -0.21
C GLU A 233 7.60 -40.10 0.89
N SER A 234 6.37 -40.53 1.14
CA SER A 234 6.10 -41.67 1.99
C SER A 234 6.86 -42.83 1.37
N GLY A 235 7.89 -43.31 2.07
CA GLY A 235 8.76 -44.38 1.63
C GLY A 235 7.93 -45.64 1.37
N ILE A 236 7.52 -45.83 0.13
CA ILE A 236 7.11 -47.13 -0.36
C ILE A 236 8.42 -47.87 -0.64
N SER A 237 8.82 -48.71 0.29
CA SER A 237 9.84 -49.73 0.07
C SER A 237 9.38 -50.65 -1.06
N ARG A 238 9.81 -50.38 -2.30
CA ARG A 238 9.74 -51.36 -3.37
C ARG A 238 11.05 -52.13 -3.37
N GLY A 239 10.95 -53.38 -2.92
CA GLY A 239 12.01 -54.36 -3.02
C GLY A 239 12.45 -54.59 -4.46
N ASP A 240 13.75 -54.82 -4.57
CA ASP A 240 14.49 -55.69 -5.47
C ASP A 240 13.98 -55.99 -6.89
N ASN A 241 14.97 -55.96 -7.79
CA ASN A 241 15.01 -56.34 -9.19
C ASN A 241 14.42 -55.34 -10.18
N PHE A 242 15.30 -54.59 -10.85
CA PHE A 242 15.53 -54.80 -12.29
C PHE A 242 16.85 -54.15 -12.74
N GLN A 243 17.47 -54.79 -13.74
CA GLN A 243 18.85 -54.66 -14.17
C GLN A 243 19.27 -53.27 -14.66
N ARG A 244 20.54 -52.95 -14.44
CA ARG A 244 21.28 -51.87 -15.11
C ARG A 244 21.27 -52.09 -16.63
N VAL A 245 20.89 -51.06 -17.38
CA VAL A 245 21.20 -50.91 -18.80
C VAL A 245 21.98 -49.60 -18.96
N PRO A 246 23.21 -49.59 -19.50
CA PRO A 246 23.93 -48.35 -19.75
C PRO A 246 23.62 -47.85 -21.17
N LEU A 247 23.20 -46.59 -21.29
CA LEU A 247 23.23 -45.85 -22.56
C LEU A 247 23.92 -44.51 -22.24
N ILE A 248 25.23 -44.43 -22.49
CA ILE A 248 25.87 -43.86 -23.69
C ILE A 248 25.49 -42.39 -23.86
N GLY A 249 26.51 -41.55 -23.70
CA GLY A 249 26.40 -40.09 -23.67
C GLY A 249 25.99 -39.47 -24.99
N ARG A 250 25.47 -38.25 -24.87
CA ARG A 250 25.58 -37.22 -25.90
C ARG A 250 25.87 -35.88 -25.24
N GLU A 251 26.92 -35.27 -25.75
CA GLU A 251 27.40 -33.93 -25.51
C GLU A 251 26.30 -32.89 -25.78
N ARG A 252 26.28 -31.82 -24.99
CA ARG A 252 25.47 -30.63 -25.30
C ARG A 252 26.34 -29.64 -26.06
N PRO A 253 25.97 -29.18 -27.26
CA PRO A 253 26.66 -28.09 -27.93
C PRO A 253 26.27 -26.75 -27.30
N SER A 254 27.28 -25.91 -27.10
CA SER A 254 27.20 -24.48 -26.81
C SER A 254 26.52 -23.74 -27.97
N CYS A 255 25.51 -22.92 -27.68
CA CYS A 255 24.93 -22.00 -28.66
C CYS A 255 25.36 -20.56 -28.34
N SER A 256 26.28 -20.06 -29.16
CA SER A 256 26.66 -18.66 -29.29
C SER A 256 25.68 -17.94 -30.22
N PHE A 257 25.07 -16.86 -29.75
CA PHE A 257 24.19 -16.02 -30.56
C PHE A 257 25.04 -15.00 -31.35
N VAL A 258 24.93 -15.04 -32.68
CA VAL A 258 25.49 -14.08 -33.62
C VAL A 258 24.43 -13.01 -33.90
N ARG A 259 24.84 -11.74 -33.89
CA ARG A 259 24.05 -10.58 -34.34
C ARG A 259 23.96 -10.58 -35.87
N GLU A 260 22.76 -10.39 -36.39
CA GLU A 260 22.36 -9.30 -37.32
C GLU A 260 20.83 -9.27 -37.43
#